data_AF-A0A3A9T7M6-F1
#
_entry.id   AF-A0A3A9T7M6-F1
#
_cell.length_a   1.000
_cell.length_b   1.000
_cell.length_c   1.000
_cell.angle_alpha   90.00
_cell.angle_beta   90.00
_cell.angle_gamma   90.00
#
_symmetry.space_group_name_H-M   'P 1'
#
loop_
_entity.id
_entity.type
_entity.pdbx_description
1 polymer ?
#
loop_
_entity_poly.entity_id
_entity_poly.type
_entity_poly.pdbx_seq_one_letter_code
_entity_poly.pdbx_strand_id
1 'polypeptide(L)' 'MSKNDYHSISFPLISSGIFGGNLPNAVGESTKQCCRAYKKFVQDYPDYEIDVKLCAYGQGEMTLAQAEFDAN' A
#
# COMPACT_ATOMS: atom_id res chain seq x y z
N MET A 1 -17.12 10.45 2.03
CA MET A 1 -15.95 11.02 2.72
C MET A 1 -15.61 10.19 3.94
N SER A 2 -14.34 10.14 4.34
CA SER A 2 -13.89 9.55 5.62
C SER A 2 -14.75 10.10 6.77
N LYS A 3 -15.18 9.23 7.69
CA LYS A 3 -16.09 9.62 8.79
C LYS A 3 -15.38 10.38 9.91
N ASN A 4 -14.05 10.49 9.87
CA ASN A 4 -13.23 10.80 11.04
C ASN A 4 -12.15 11.91 10.82
N ASP A 5 -12.22 12.71 9.75
CA ASP A 5 -11.29 13.83 9.46
C ASP A 5 -9.78 13.51 9.58
N TYR A 6 -9.39 12.24 9.31
CA TYR A 6 -7.99 11.84 9.29
C TYR A 6 -7.32 12.17 7.96
N HIS A 7 -6.16 12.81 8.03
CA HIS A 7 -5.34 13.19 6.87
C HIS A 7 -4.05 12.38 6.77
N SER A 8 -3.88 11.35 7.59
CA SER A 8 -2.75 10.43 7.45
C SER A 8 -3.12 9.00 7.85
N ILE A 9 -2.51 8.03 7.17
CA ILE A 9 -2.73 6.61 7.42
C ILE A 9 -1.48 5.80 7.10
N SER A 10 -1.19 4.82 7.96
CA SER A 10 -0.16 3.82 7.73
C SER A 10 -0.81 2.47 7.51
N PHE A 11 -0.56 1.86 6.36
CA PHE A 11 -1.04 0.52 6.03
C PHE A 11 0.05 -0.53 6.20
N PRO A 12 -0.26 -1.69 6.79
CA PRO A 12 0.59 -2.85 6.61
C PRO A 12 0.47 -3.37 5.16
N LEU A 13 1.36 -4.28 4.77
CA LEU A 13 1.19 -5.09 3.56
C LEU A 13 0.03 -6.09 3.77
N ILE A 14 -1.19 -5.67 3.42
CA ILE A 14 -2.40 -6.46 3.68
C ILE A 14 -2.35 -7.73 2.82
N SER A 15 -2.61 -8.87 3.47
CA SER A 15 -2.63 -10.20 2.85
C SER A 15 -1.29 -10.67 2.25
N SER A 16 -0.16 -10.03 2.55
CA SER A 16 1.17 -10.48 2.07
C SER A 16 1.76 -11.65 2.88
N GLY A 17 1.24 -11.91 4.09
CA GLY A 17 1.67 -12.98 5.00
C GLY A 17 0.96 -14.31 4.75
N ILE A 18 0.32 -14.86 5.80
CA ILE A 18 -0.39 -16.17 5.73
C ILE A 18 -1.43 -16.23 4.60
N PHE A 19 -2.05 -15.09 4.28
CA PHE A 19 -3.06 -14.99 3.21
C PHE A 19 -2.50 -14.81 1.81
N GLY A 20 -1.18 -14.69 1.65
CA GLY A 20 -0.52 -14.58 0.34
C GLY A 20 -0.58 -15.88 -0.48
N GLY A 21 -0.92 -16.99 0.16
CA GLY A 21 -1.06 -18.30 -0.49
C GLY A 21 0.23 -18.72 -1.19
N ASN A 22 0.11 -19.07 -2.47
CA ASN A 22 1.24 -19.52 -3.30
C ASN A 22 1.80 -18.40 -4.19
N LEU A 23 1.49 -17.13 -3.91
CA LEU A 23 2.03 -16.02 -4.70
C LEU A 23 3.56 -15.97 -4.54
N PRO A 24 4.32 -15.91 -5.65
CA PRO A 24 5.78 -15.91 -5.59
C PRO A 24 6.34 -14.63 -4.95
N ASN A 25 5.61 -13.51 -5.05
CA ASN A 25 5.92 -12.26 -4.38
C ASN A 25 4.64 -11.59 -3.86
N ALA A 26 4.07 -12.14 -2.79
CA ALA A 26 2.85 -11.60 -2.17
C ALA A 26 3.02 -10.16 -1.65
N VAL A 27 4.23 -9.82 -1.20
CA VAL A 27 4.59 -8.46 -0.78
C VAL A 27 4.49 -7.48 -1.94
N GLY A 28 5.13 -7.80 -3.08
CA GLY A 28 5.07 -6.98 -4.28
C GLY A 28 3.64 -6.82 -4.78
N GLU A 29 2.86 -7.90 -4.86
CA GLU A 29 1.46 -7.79 -5.29
C GLU A 29 0.63 -6.91 -4.33
N SER A 30 0.81 -7.05 -3.01
CA SER A 30 0.17 -6.14 -2.05
C SER A 30 0.58 -4.68 -2.28
N THR A 31 1.86 -4.40 -2.46
CA THR A 31 2.36 -3.03 -2.71
C THR A 31 1.75 -2.44 -3.97
N LYS A 32 1.75 -3.19 -5.06
CA LYS A 32 1.16 -2.79 -6.34
C LYS A 32 -0.31 -2.42 -6.21
N GLN A 33 -1.09 -3.21 -5.48
CA GLN A 33 -2.51 -2.94 -5.25
C GLN A 33 -2.70 -1.71 -4.36
N CYS A 34 -1.86 -1.51 -3.34
CA CYS A 34 -1.86 -0.28 -2.53
C CYS A 34 -1.56 0.97 -3.38
N CYS A 35 -0.55 0.93 -4.25
CA CYS A 35 -0.22 2.04 -5.15
C CYS A 35 -1.38 2.37 -6.10
N ARG A 36 -2.02 1.34 -6.69
CA ARG A 36 -3.20 1.52 -7.56
C ARG A 36 -4.39 2.12 -6.82
N ALA A 37 -4.67 1.63 -5.61
CA ALA A 37 -5.75 2.14 -4.78
C ALA A 37 -5.51 3.62 -4.40
N TYR A 38 -4.28 3.97 -4.01
CA TYR A 38 -3.91 5.35 -3.72
C TYR A 38 -4.07 6.25 -4.95
N LYS A 39 -3.53 5.85 -6.10
CA LYS A 39 -3.68 6.59 -7.36
C LYS A 39 -5.14 6.82 -7.72
N LYS A 40 -5.97 5.78 -7.61
CA LYS A 40 -7.42 5.91 -7.82
C LYS A 40 -8.07 6.87 -6.82
N PHE A 41 -7.71 6.76 -5.54
CA PHE A 41 -8.26 7.63 -4.49
C PHE A 41 -7.98 9.11 -4.77
N VAL A 42 -6.73 9.48 -5.06
CA VAL A 42 -6.38 10.89 -5.33
C VAL A 42 -6.96 11.40 -6.64
N GLN A 43 -7.27 10.52 -7.60
CA GLN A 43 -8.01 10.88 -8.82
C GLN A 43 -9.49 11.12 -8.55
N ASP A 44 -10.12 10.26 -7.73
CA ASP A 44 -11.53 10.36 -7.39
C ASP A 44 -11.81 11.52 -6.41
N TYR A 45 -10.81 11.91 -5.60
CA TYR A 45 -10.90 12.94 -4.56
C TYR A 45 -9.71 13.92 -4.59
N PRO A 46 -9.58 14.75 -5.64
CA PRO A 46 -8.41 15.62 -5.85
C PRO A 46 -8.23 16.69 -4.77
N ASP A 47 -9.30 17.10 -4.10
CA ASP A 47 -9.27 18.12 -3.04
C ASP A 47 -9.00 17.52 -1.64
N TYR A 48 -8.92 16.19 -1.52
CA TYR A 48 -8.70 15.54 -0.24
C TYR A 48 -7.21 15.25 -0.03
N GLU A 49 -6.56 16.06 0.79
CA GLU A 49 -5.16 15.88 1.16
C GLU A 49 -5.02 14.73 2.16
N ILE A 50 -4.19 13.73 1.83
CA ILE A 50 -3.89 12.58 2.69
C ILE A 50 -2.43 12.11 2.52
N ASP A 51 -1.74 11.88 3.64
CA ASP A 51 -0.42 11.23 3.68
C ASP A 51 -0.58 9.72 3.92
N VAL A 52 -0.10 8.89 2.99
CA VAL A 52 -0.25 7.43 3.05
C VAL A 52 1.13 6.78 3.10
N LYS A 53 1.37 5.98 4.15
CA LYS A 53 2.58 5.17 4.28
C LYS A 53 2.26 3.70 4.15
N LEU A 54 3.06 2.98 3.36
CA LEU A 54 3.03 1.52 3.32
C LEU A 54 4.19 0.99 4.18
N CYS A 55 3.86 0.17 5.17
CA CYS A 55 4.79 -0.29 6.19
C CYS A 55 5.02 -1.80 6.05
N ALA A 56 6.28 -2.17 5.81
CA ALA A 56 6.74 -3.54 5.86
C ALA A 56 7.12 -3.93 7.30
N TYR A 57 6.92 -5.20 7.69
CA TYR A 57 7.26 -5.66 9.05
C TYR A 57 8.77 -5.76 9.26
N GLY A 58 9.53 -6.11 8.22
CA GLY A 58 10.97 -6.29 8.28
C GLY A 58 11.69 -5.96 6.98
N GLN A 59 13.03 -5.98 7.03
CA GLN A 59 13.88 -5.51 5.92
C GLN A 59 13.65 -6.29 4.61
N GLY A 60 13.40 -7.60 4.68
CA GLY A 60 13.15 -8.41 3.47
C GLY A 60 11.87 -8.00 2.74
N GLU A 61 10.78 -7.81 3.49
CA GLU A 61 9.53 -7.27 2.92
C GLU A 61 9.73 -5.85 2.40
N MET A 62 10.46 -5.01 3.12
CA MET A 62 10.75 -3.63 2.70
C MET A 62 11.48 -3.62 1.35
N THR A 63 12.46 -4.48 1.13
CA THR A 63 13.20 -4.57 -0.14
C THR A 63 12.28 -4.96 -1.31
N LEU A 64 11.41 -5.95 -1.11
CA LEU A 64 10.45 -6.39 -2.14
C LEU A 64 9.38 -5.31 -2.42
N ALA A 65 8.90 -4.66 -1.36
CA ALA A 65 7.93 -3.58 -1.48
C ALA A 65 8.52 -2.36 -2.18
N GLN A 66 9.74 -1.95 -1.82
CA GLN A 66 10.42 -0.80 -2.44
C GLN A 66 10.64 -1.01 -3.94
N ALA A 67 11.07 -2.21 -4.34
CA ALA A 67 11.26 -2.53 -5.75
C ALA A 67 9.97 -2.39 -6.58
N GLU A 68 8.82 -2.79 -6.01
CA GLU A 68 7.52 -2.61 -6.68
C GLU A 68 7.05 -1.14 -6.62
N PHE A 69 7.28 -0.46 -5.50
CA PHE A 69 6.91 0.95 -5.32
C PHE A 69 7.61 1.84 -6.35
N ASP A 70 8.92 1.66 -6.54
CA ASP A 70 9.73 2.43 -7.49
C ASP A 70 9.33 2.20 -8.96
N ALA A 71 8.68 1.06 -9.24
CA ALA A 71 8.19 0.71 -10.58
C ALA A 71 6.79 1.23 -10.91
N ASN A 72 6.06 1.79 -9.93
CA ASN A 72 4.66 2.23 -10.08
C ASN A 72 4.48 3.74 -9.93
#